data_AF-A0A7C1T2V4-F1
#
_entry.id   AF-A0A7C1T2V4-F1
#
_cell.length_a   1.000
_cell.length_b   1.000
_cell.length_c   1.000
_cell.angle_alpha   90.00
_cell.angle_beta   90.00
_cell.angle_gamma   90.00
#
_symmetry.space_group_name_H-M   'P 1'
#
loop_
_entity.id
_entity.type
_entity.pdbx_description
1 polymer ?
#
loop_
_entity_poly.entity_id
_entity_poly.type
_entity_poly.pdbx_seq_one_letter_code
_entity_poly.pdbx_strand_id
1 'polypeptide(L)' 'MDKRFSPEKKEKEIYQKWEKSGAFTPKTGPKKKPFTIIMPPPNANDPLHIGHAREVATQDTLIRYHRMRGEPTLW' A
#
# COMPACT_ATOMS: atom_id res chain seq x y z
N MET A 1 23.04 -10.61 -8.02
CA MET A 1 21.89 -9.87 -8.61
C MET A 1 21.98 -10.01 -10.11
N ASP A 2 20.85 -10.18 -10.80
CA ASP A 2 20.82 -10.15 -12.26
C ASP A 2 21.34 -8.81 -12.77
N LYS A 3 22.03 -8.85 -13.92
CA LYS A 3 22.62 -7.65 -14.53
C LYS A 3 21.55 -6.70 -15.11
N ARG A 4 20.33 -7.22 -15.33
CA ARG A 4 19.15 -6.46 -15.76
C ARG A 4 18.02 -6.66 -14.75
N PHE A 5 17.39 -5.57 -14.35
CA PHE A 5 16.21 -5.61 -13.50
C PHE A 5 14.99 -6.07 -14.30
N SER A 6 14.22 -7.02 -13.76
CA SER A 6 12.94 -7.48 -14.31
C SER A 6 11.83 -7.03 -13.35
N PRO A 7 11.11 -5.94 -13.65
CA PRO A 7 10.05 -5.41 -12.79
C PRO A 7 8.95 -6.43 -12.53
N GLU A 8 8.42 -7.05 -13.59
CA GLU A 8 7.30 -7.99 -13.54
C GLU A 8 7.54 -9.15 -12.55
N LYS A 9 8.73 -9.75 -12.61
CA LYS A 9 9.11 -10.84 -11.71
C LYS A 9 9.23 -10.34 -10.27
N LYS A 10 9.85 -9.18 -10.07
CA LYS A 10 10.14 -8.63 -8.75
C LYS A 10 8.89 -8.10 -8.05
N GLU A 11 8.04 -7.38 -8.77
CA GLU A 11 6.75 -6.88 -8.26
C GLU A 11 5.86 -8.05 -7.82
N LYS A 12 5.75 -9.10 -8.63
CA LYS A 12 4.99 -10.31 -8.28
C LYS A 12 5.53 -10.99 -7.03
N GLU A 13 6.85 -11.16 -6.93
CA GLU A 13 7.51 -11.77 -5.76
C GLU A 13 7.28 -10.94 -4.49
N ILE A 14 7.43 -9.61 -4.58
CA ILE A 14 7.26 -8.68 -3.46
C ILE A 14 5.82 -8.66 -2.98
N TYR A 15 4.85 -8.58 -3.90
CA TYR A 15 3.43 -8.52 -3.55
C TYR A 15 2.99 -9.79 -2.82
N GLN A 16 3.36 -10.97 -3.33
CA GLN A 16 3.09 -12.25 -2.67
C GLN A 16 3.71 -12.33 -1.27
N LYS A 17 4.91 -11.78 -1.09
CA LYS A 17 5.56 -11.71 0.23
C LYS A 17 4.76 -10.85 1.20
N TRP A 18 4.27 -9.69 0.75
CA TRP A 18 3.44 -8.81 1.57
C TRP A 18 2.14 -9.47 2.00
N GLU A 19 1.42 -10.11 1.06
CA GLU A 19 0.18 -10.84 1.36
C GLU A 19 0.42 -11.95 2.40
N LYS A 20 1.41 -12.82 2.16
CA LYS A 20 1.74 -13.93 3.08
C LYS A 20 2.16 -13.47 4.46
N SER A 21 2.79 -12.30 4.56
CA SER A 21 3.25 -11.75 5.84
C SER A 21 2.15 -11.01 6.63
N GLY A 22 0.97 -10.81 6.04
CA GLY A 22 -0.06 -9.95 6.63
C GLY A 22 0.37 -8.48 6.70
N ALA A 23 1.27 -8.02 5.83
CA ALA A 23 1.83 -6.67 5.86
C ALA A 23 0.76 -5.57 5.73
N PHE A 24 -0.37 -5.88 5.11
CA PHE A 24 -1.49 -4.95 4.93
C PHE A 24 -2.40 -4.86 6.15
N THR A 25 -2.36 -5.84 7.05
CA THR A 25 -3.21 -5.88 8.25
C THR A 25 -2.73 -4.84 9.27
N PRO A 26 -3.62 -3.94 9.75
CA PRO A 26 -3.27 -3.01 10.82
C PRO A 26 -2.90 -3.77 12.10
N LYS A 27 -1.75 -3.43 12.69
CA LYS A 27 -1.37 -3.95 14.02
C LYS A 27 -2.02 -3.07 15.08
N THR A 28 -3.10 -3.54 15.69
CA THR A 28 -3.75 -2.83 16.79
C THR A 28 -2.92 -2.99 18.07
N GLY A 29 -2.69 -1.88 18.77
CA GLY A 29 -1.90 -1.86 20.00
C GLY A 29 -2.17 -0.59 20.80
N PRO A 30 -2.09 -0.63 22.13
CA PRO A 30 -2.64 0.43 23.00
C PRO A 30 -1.83 1.74 23.02
N LYS A 31 -0.81 1.92 22.19
CA LYS A 31 0.24 2.95 22.41
C LYS A 31 0.41 4.02 21.33
N LYS A 32 -0.21 3.91 20.15
CA LYS A 32 -0.04 4.92 19.08
C LYS A 32 -1.35 5.31 18.44
N LYS A 33 -1.47 6.59 18.09
CA LYS A 33 -2.62 7.14 17.37
C LYS A 33 -2.73 6.45 16.00
N PRO A 34 -3.89 5.90 15.63
CA PRO A 34 -4.08 5.32 14.30
C PRO A 34 -3.96 6.38 13.20
N PHE A 35 -3.47 5.95 12.03
CA PHE A 35 -3.48 6.74 10.80
C PHE A 35 -4.34 6.02 9.76
N THR A 36 -5.34 6.72 9.22
CA THR A 36 -6.23 6.15 8.22
C THR A 36 -6.46 7.11 7.07
N ILE A 37 -6.45 6.58 5.85
CA ILE A 37 -6.92 7.30 4.66
C ILE A 37 -8.15 6.53 4.18
N ILE A 38 -9.27 7.23 4.00
CA ILE A 38 -10.53 6.61 3.57
C ILE A 38 -10.63 6.74 2.06
N MET A 39 -10.77 5.62 1.35
CA MET A 39 -11.19 5.65 -0.04
C MET A 39 -12.71 5.87 -0.09
N PRO A 40 -13.21 6.93 -0.78
CA PRO A 40 -14.64 7.05 -1.01
C PRO A 40 -15.14 5.85 -1.82
N PRO A 41 -16.43 5.47 -1.70
CA PRO A 41 -16.99 4.36 -2.45
C PRO A 41 -16.63 4.47 -3.95
N PRO A 42 -16.09 3.39 -4.56
CA PRO A 42 -15.61 3.48 -5.92
C PRO A 42 -16.79 3.73 -6.87
N ASN A 43 -16.70 4.80 -7.66
CA ASN A 43 -17.53 4.97 -8.84
C ASN A 43 -16.82 4.28 -10.01
N ALA A 44 -17.23 3.04 -10.31
CA ALA A 44 -16.62 2.21 -11.35
C ALA A 44 -17.14 2.59 -12.75
N ASN A 45 -16.87 3.82 -13.19
CA ASN A 45 -17.43 4.36 -14.43
C ASN A 45 -16.50 4.27 -15.64
N ASP A 46 -15.19 4.11 -15.45
CA ASP A 46 -14.18 4.10 -16.54
C ASP A 46 -12.88 3.37 -16.11
N PRO A 47 -12.01 2.91 -17.03
CA PRO A 47 -10.72 2.30 -16.69
C PRO A 47 -9.75 3.22 -15.93
N LEU A 48 -8.80 2.60 -15.24
CA LEU A 48 -7.76 3.33 -14.52
C LEU A 48 -6.81 4.08 -15.47
N HIS A 49 -6.85 5.41 -15.42
CA HIS A 49 -5.85 6.29 -16.02
C HIS A 49 -4.78 6.80 -15.03
N ILE A 50 -3.76 7.51 -15.53
CA ILE A 50 -2.61 8.03 -14.76
C ILE A 50 -3.01 8.91 -13.56
N GLY A 51 -4.13 9.63 -13.64
CA GLY A 51 -4.70 10.37 -12.51
C GLY A 51 -4.95 9.49 -11.27
N HIS A 52 -5.55 8.31 -11.45
CA HIS A 52 -5.75 7.34 -10.38
C HIS A 52 -4.41 6.84 -9.82
N ALA A 53 -3.46 6.52 -10.71
CA ALA A 53 -2.14 6.06 -10.29
C ALA A 53 -1.42 7.10 -9.42
N ARG A 54 -1.51 8.39 -9.78
CA ARG A 54 -0.94 9.49 -8.99
C ARG A 54 -1.60 9.60 -7.62
N GLU A 55 -2.92 9.56 -7.56
CA GLU A 55 -3.66 9.65 -6.30
C GLU A 55 -3.33 8.48 -5.38
N VAL A 56 -3.48 7.24 -5.88
CA VAL A 56 -3.21 6.00 -5.13
C VAL A 56 -1.76 5.94 -4.67
N ALA A 57 -0.78 6.27 -5.53
CA ALA A 57 0.63 6.24 -5.15
C ALA A 57 0.96 7.24 -4.03
N THR A 58 0.32 8.42 -4.04
CA THR A 58 0.50 9.42 -2.98
C THR A 58 -0.05 8.90 -1.65
N GLN A 59 -1.26 8.34 -1.67
CA GLN A 59 -1.90 7.79 -0.47
C GLN A 59 -1.13 6.56 0.08
N ASP A 60 -0.74 5.62 -0.78
CA ASP A 60 0.04 4.43 -0.40
C ASP A 60 1.40 4.81 0.20
N THR A 61 2.04 5.88 -0.29
CA THR A 61 3.29 6.39 0.28
C THR A 61 3.11 6.84 1.74
N LEU A 62 2.04 7.59 2.04
CA LEU A 62 1.73 8.00 3.40
C LEU A 62 1.42 6.80 4.29
N ILE A 63 0.61 5.86 3.79
CA ILE A 63 0.27 4.61 4.50
C ILE A 63 1.52 3.81 4.86
N ARG A 64 2.46 3.65 3.94
CA ARG A 64 3.74 2.96 4.20
C ARG A 64 4.57 3.72 5.23
N TYR A 65 4.67 5.04 5.12
CA TYR A 65 5.41 5.87 6.07
C TYR A 65 4.86 5.73 7.51
N HIS A 66 3.55 5.86 7.70
CA HIS A 66 2.92 5.71 9.02
C HIS A 66 3.04 4.27 9.57
N ARG A 67 2.89 3.25 8.72
CA ARG A 67 3.12 1.85 9.10
C ARG A 67 4.57 1.61 9.53
N MET A 68 5.56 2.19 8.84
CA MET A 68 6.98 2.10 9.21
C MET A 68 7.31 2.82 10.53
N ARG A 69 6.54 3.86 10.89
CA ARG A 69 6.60 4.49 12.22
C ARG A 69 5.95 3.63 13.32
N GLY A 70 5.37 2.48 12.97
CA GLY A 70 4.70 1.57 13.89
C GLY A 70 3.31 2.04 14.33
N GLU A 71 2.72 2.99 13.62
CA GLU A 71 1.35 3.45 13.87
C GLU A 71 0.34 2.45 13.28
N PRO A 72 -0.76 2.11 13.98
CA PRO A 72 -1.83 1.31 13.42
C PRO A 72 -2.37 2.02 12.17
N THR A 73 -2.19 1.42 10.99
CA THR A 73 -2.44 2.08 9.71
C THR A 73 -3.41 1.28 8.86
N LEU A 74 -4.47 1.95 8.37
CA LEU A 74 -5.46 1.39 7.45
C LEU A 74 -5.65 2.33 6.24
N TRP A 75 -5.65 1.73 5.05
CA TRP A 75 -6.01 2.37 3.79
C TRP A 75 -7.31 1.74 3.31
#